data_AF-A0A2T1DBJ3-F1
#
_entry.id   AF-A0A2T1DBJ3-F1
#
_cell.length_a   1.000
_cell.length_b   1.000
_cell.length_c   1.000
_cell.angle_alpha   90.00
_cell.angle_beta   90.00
_cell.angle_gamma   90.00
#
_symmetry.space_group_name_H-M   'P 1'
#
loop_
_entity.id
_entity.type
_entity.pdbx_description
1 polymer ?
#
loop_
_entity_poly.entity_id
_entity_poly.type
_entity_poly.pdbx_seq_one_letter_code
_entity_poly.pdbx_strand_id
1 'polypeptide(L)'
;MATTSSPLAKPQSEIGIVIRQLRQLLGLTQAQFARKLGVTLPTINRWENNRSQPSSLALMQLKAMLHELKNSPIKFHQVCAQTLLEDYFDEQTEQP
;
A
#
# COMPACT_ATOMS: atom_id res chain seq x y z
N MET A 1 -13.41 27.49 20.23
CA MET A 1 -13.03 27.90 18.87
C MET A 1 -12.99 26.65 18.02
N ALA A 2 -13.90 26.56 17.07
CA ALA A 2 -14.17 25.36 16.28
C ALA A 2 -13.16 25.23 15.14
N THR A 3 -12.53 24.07 15.01
CA THR A 3 -11.97 23.61 13.73
C THR A 3 -12.73 22.38 13.30
N THR A 4 -13.78 22.65 12.53
CA THR A 4 -14.43 21.72 11.61
C THR A 4 -13.39 21.30 10.57
N SER A 5 -13.08 20.00 10.47
CA SER A 5 -12.38 19.44 9.31
C SER A 5 -13.36 18.55 8.56
N SER A 6 -13.64 18.94 7.32
CA SER A 6 -14.67 18.41 6.42
C SER A 6 -14.75 16.89 6.32
N PRO A 7 -15.95 16.33 6.07
CA PRO A 7 -16.10 15.01 5.48
C PRO A 7 -15.91 15.12 3.94
N LEU A 8 -15.28 14.13 3.30
CA LEU A 8 -15.19 13.93 1.83
C LEU A 8 -13.97 14.48 1.07
N ALA A 9 -12.76 14.37 1.62
CA ALA A 9 -11.54 14.31 0.79
C ALA A 9 -10.88 12.95 1.02
N LYS A 10 -10.59 12.20 -0.05
CA LYS A 10 -9.83 10.94 0.05
C LYS A 10 -8.60 11.22 0.92
N PRO A 11 -8.31 10.46 2.00
CA PRO A 11 -7.05 10.63 2.69
C PRO A 11 -5.97 10.37 1.65
N GLN A 12 -5.20 11.40 1.28
CA GLN A 12 -4.05 11.27 0.39
C GLN A 12 -3.24 10.07 0.90
N SER A 13 -3.25 8.97 0.14
CA SER A 13 -2.83 7.67 0.67
C SER A 13 -1.33 7.69 0.90
N GLU A 14 -0.91 7.90 2.14
CA GLU A 14 0.48 7.69 2.53
C GLU A 14 0.85 6.24 2.25
N ILE A 15 1.95 6.00 1.52
CA ILE A 15 2.36 4.65 1.09
C ILE A 15 2.45 3.64 2.24
N GLY A 16 2.74 4.10 3.47
CA GLY A 16 2.77 3.26 4.65
C GLY A 16 1.42 2.60 4.95
N ILE A 17 0.30 3.30 4.69
CA ILE A 17 -1.05 2.76 4.85
C ILE A 17 -1.29 1.66 3.82
N VAL A 18 -0.94 1.91 2.55
CA VAL A 18 -1.09 0.95 1.44
C VAL A 18 -0.29 -0.32 1.72
N ILE A 19 0.97 -0.18 2.17
CA ILE A 19 1.84 -1.28 2.56
C ILE A 19 1.23 -2.10 3.69
N ARG A 20 0.71 -1.44 4.73
CA ARG A 20 0.08 -2.10 5.86
C ARG A 20 -1.19 -2.85 5.44
N GLN A 21 -2.03 -2.24 4.61
CA GLN A 21 -3.26 -2.84 4.10
C GLN A 21 -2.96 -4.05 3.22
N LEU A 22 -2.05 -3.93 2.27
CA LEU A 22 -1.60 -5.06 1.43
C LEU A 22 -1.07 -6.22 2.29
N ARG A 23 -0.23 -5.91 3.29
CA ARG A 23 0.29 -6.92 4.21
C ARG A 23 -0.85 -7.63 4.97
N GLN A 24 -1.84 -6.88 5.45
CA GLN A 24 -2.98 -7.43 6.17
C GLN A 24 -3.88 -8.28 5.26
N LEU A 25 -4.10 -7.87 4.01
CA LEU A 25 -4.83 -8.66 3.01
C LEU A 25 -4.17 -10.01 2.75
N LEU A 26 -2.84 -10.04 2.75
CA LEU A 26 -2.07 -11.28 2.60
C LEU A 26 -2.00 -12.12 3.90
N GLY A 27 -2.54 -11.62 5.03
CA GLY A 27 -2.48 -12.30 6.31
C GLY A 27 -1.08 -12.41 6.91
N LEU A 28 -0.17 -11.50 6.55
CA LEU A 28 1.25 -11.59 6.91
C LEU A 28 1.62 -10.69 8.10
N THR A 29 2.53 -11.19 8.94
CA THR A 29 3.29 -10.36 9.90
C THR A 29 4.27 -9.45 9.16
N GLN A 30 4.73 -8.36 9.80
CA GLN A 30 5.76 -7.49 9.22
C GLN A 30 7.04 -8.28 8.87
N ALA A 31 7.41 -9.26 9.70
CA ALA A 31 8.56 -10.14 9.45
C ALA A 31 8.38 -11.00 8.18
N GLN A 32 7.21 -11.61 8.00
CA GLN A 32 6.92 -12.41 6.80
C GLN A 32 6.87 -11.53 5.55
N PHE A 33 6.26 -10.35 5.66
CA PHE A 33 6.16 -9.42 4.56
C PHE A 33 7.53 -8.88 4.13
N ALA A 34 8.38 -8.54 5.10
CA ALA A 34 9.77 -8.16 4.86
C ALA A 34 10.54 -9.24 4.08
N ARG A 35 10.42 -10.50 4.51
CA ARG A 35 11.02 -11.65 3.78
C ARG A 35 10.50 -11.77 2.35
N LYS A 36 9.19 -11.59 2.14
CA LYS A 36 8.56 -11.66 0.80
C LYS A 36 9.07 -10.56 -0.14
N LEU A 37 9.38 -9.38 0.40
CA LEU A 37 9.93 -8.24 -0.35
C LEU A 37 11.48 -8.21 -0.39
N GLY A 38 12.16 -9.14 0.26
CA GLY A 38 13.63 -9.15 0.32
C GLY A 38 14.22 -7.97 1.11
N VAL A 39 13.48 -7.42 2.07
CA VAL A 39 13.93 -6.32 2.94
C VAL A 39 13.91 -6.73 4.41
N THR A 40 14.41 -5.85 5.28
CA THR A 40 14.43 -6.11 6.73
C THR A 40 13.11 -5.71 7.40
N LEU A 41 12.78 -6.30 8.54
CA LEU A 41 11.61 -5.90 9.34
C LEU A 41 11.65 -4.41 9.72
N PRO A 42 12.78 -3.83 10.19
CA PRO A 42 12.86 -2.39 10.43
C PRO A 42 12.55 -1.53 9.21
N THR A 43 12.85 -2.00 8.00
CA THR A 43 12.48 -1.32 6.75
C THR A 43 10.96 -1.25 6.59
N ILE A 44 10.26 -2.38 6.73
CA ILE A 44 8.79 -2.42 6.70
C ILE A 44 8.19 -1.55 7.80
N ASN A 45 8.73 -1.61 9.02
CA ASN A 45 8.24 -0.80 10.13
C ASN A 45 8.39 0.70 9.85
N ARG A 46 9.52 1.14 9.25
CA ARG A 46 9.68 2.55 8.87
C ARG A 46 8.70 2.95 7.78
N TRP A 47 8.49 2.10 6.77
CA TRP A 47 7.52 2.37 5.70
C TRP A 47 6.10 2.48 6.25
N GLU A 48 5.63 1.51 7.03
CA GLU A 48 4.27 1.51 7.60
C GLU A 48 4.00 2.67 8.58
N ASN A 49 5.05 3.28 9.12
CA ASN A 49 4.96 4.46 9.99
C ASN A 49 5.37 5.77 9.28
N ASN A 50 5.44 5.78 7.94
CA ASN A 50 5.78 6.94 7.11
C ASN A 50 7.12 7.61 7.51
N ARG A 51 8.09 6.81 8.00
CA ARG A 51 9.43 7.28 8.38
C ARG A 51 10.45 7.21 7.25
N SER A 52 10.14 6.49 6.18
CA SER A 52 10.92 6.46 4.93
C SER A 52 10.04 5.98 3.79
N GLN A 53 10.43 6.30 2.56
CA GLN A 53 9.75 5.84 1.36
C GLN A 53 10.36 4.51 0.86
N PRO A 54 9.57 3.63 0.21
CA PRO A 54 10.11 2.48 -0.50
C PRO A 54 10.95 2.89 -1.70
N SER A 55 11.89 2.03 -2.10
CA SER A 55 12.62 2.21 -3.36
C SER A 55 11.71 1.94 -4.57
N SER A 56 12.11 2.40 -5.76
CA SER A 56 11.40 2.10 -7.01
C SER A 56 11.19 0.60 -7.23
N LEU A 57 12.20 -0.22 -6.92
CA LEU A 57 12.10 -1.68 -6.98
C LEU A 57 11.02 -2.22 -6.03
N ALA A 58 10.99 -1.73 -4.79
CA ALA A 58 9.97 -2.14 -3.82
C ALA A 58 8.57 -1.70 -4.24
N LEU A 59 8.41 -0.49 -4.79
CA LEU A 59 7.13 -0.02 -5.35
C LEU A 59 6.66 -0.91 -6.50
N MET A 60 7.55 -1.31 -7.39
CA MET A 60 7.24 -2.24 -8.49
C MET A 60 6.76 -3.59 -7.95
N GLN A 61 7.41 -4.14 -6.92
CA GLN A 61 7.00 -5.39 -6.29
C GLN A 61 5.63 -5.27 -5.60
N LEU A 62 5.39 -4.18 -4.87
CA LEU A 62 4.10 -3.91 -4.22
C LEU A 62 2.97 -3.83 -5.26
N LYS A 63 3.20 -3.10 -6.36
CA LYS A 63 2.25 -3.00 -7.48
C LYS A 63 1.98 -4.37 -8.12
N ALA A 64 3.01 -5.18 -8.34
CA ALA A 64 2.86 -6.53 -8.87
C ALA A 64 1.99 -7.42 -7.97
N MET A 65 2.24 -7.41 -6.65
CA MET A 65 1.43 -8.17 -5.69
C MET A 65 -0.04 -7.73 -5.69
N LEU A 66 -0.32 -6.43 -5.84
CA LEU A 66 -1.68 -5.92 -5.96
C LEU A 66 -2.36 -6.41 -7.25
N HIS A 67 -1.65 -6.42 -8.38
CA HIS A 67 -2.18 -6.99 -9.62
C HIS A 67 -2.46 -8.50 -9.52
N GLU A 68 -1.62 -9.26 -8.81
CA GLU A 68 -1.91 -10.68 -8.51
C GLU A 68 -3.19 -10.83 -7.70
N LEU A 69 -3.38 -10.03 -6.65
CA LEU A 69 -4.61 -10.04 -5.84
C LEU A 69 -5.84 -9.59 -6.62
N LYS A 70 -5.71 -8.65 -7.56
CA LYS A 70 -6.77 -8.24 -8.47
C LYS A 70 -7.28 -9.39 -9.35
N ASN A 71 -6.40 -10.35 -9.68
CA ASN A 71 -6.74 -11.53 -10.47
C ASN A 71 -7.08 -12.77 -9.61
N SER A 72 -7.17 -12.61 -8.28
CA SER A 72 -7.54 -13.68 -7.34
C SER A 72 -8.98 -14.16 -7.58
N PRO A 73 -9.31 -15.45 -7.40
CA PRO A 73 -10.70 -15.93 -7.46
C PRO A 73 -11.59 -15.39 -6.33
N ILE A 74 -10.99 -14.84 -5.28
CA ILE A 74 -11.71 -14.27 -4.12
C ILE A 74 -12.09 -12.81 -4.43
N LYS A 75 -13.39 -12.54 -4.62
CA LYS A 75 -13.91 -11.19 -4.92
C LYS A 75 -13.45 -10.11 -3.93
N PHE A 76 -13.35 -10.44 -2.64
CA PHE A 76 -12.85 -9.51 -1.63
C PHE A 76 -11.42 -9.04 -1.94
N HIS A 77 -10.53 -9.95 -2.33
CA HIS A 77 -9.17 -9.58 -2.75
C HIS A 77 -9.17 -8.69 -3.99
N GLN A 78 -10.06 -8.98 -4.95
CA GLN A 78 -10.18 -8.18 -6.18
C GLN A 78 -10.53 -6.72 -5.86
N VAL A 79 -11.57 -6.51 -5.05
CA VAL A 79 -12.06 -5.17 -4.67
C VAL A 79 -11.00 -4.43 -3.88
N CYS A 80 -10.44 -5.04 -2.82
CA CYS A 80 -9.43 -4.38 -2.01
C CYS A 80 -8.17 -4.04 -2.80
N ALA A 81 -7.69 -4.95 -3.65
CA ALA A 81 -6.53 -4.67 -4.49
C ALA A 81 -6.79 -3.58 -5.52
N GLN A 82 -7.98 -3.54 -6.12
CA GLN A 82 -8.38 -2.47 -7.03
C GLN A 82 -8.38 -1.11 -6.33
N THR A 83 -9.00 -1.01 -5.15
CA THR A 83 -9.01 0.23 -4.35
C THR A 83 -7.60 0.69 -4.02
N LEU A 84 -6.71 -0.20 -3.58
CA LEU A 84 -5.32 0.16 -3.27
C LEU A 84 -4.50 0.61 -4.49
N LEU A 85 -4.81 0.06 -5.68
CA LEU A 85 -4.19 0.50 -6.93
C LEU A 85 -4.67 1.90 -7.32
N GLU A 86 -5.99 2.14 -7.26
CA GLU A 86 -6.60 3.44 -7.57
C GLU A 86 -6.13 4.54 -6.62
N ASP A 87 -6.05 4.23 -5.32
CA ASP A 87 -5.77 5.20 -4.27
C ASP A 87 -4.30 5.64 -4.18
N TYR A 88 -3.36 4.91 -4.82
CA TYR A 88 -1.92 5.21 -4.73
C TYR A 88 -1.14 5.13 -6.04
N PHE A 89 -1.50 4.22 -6.95
CA PHE A 89 -0.73 3.96 -8.17
C PHE A 89 -1.33 4.59 -9.44
N ASP A 90 -2.56 5.12 -9.38
CA ASP A 90 -3.29 5.64 -10.55
C ASP A 90 -3.01 7.13 -10.84
N GLU A 91 -2.48 7.89 -9.87
CA GLU A 91 -2.15 9.32 -10.02
C GLU A 91 -0.66 9.61 -10.28
N GLN A 92 0.12 8.63 -10.75
CA GLN A 92 1.56 8.83 -11.05
C GLN A 92 1.91 8.77 -12.54
N THR A 93 0.91 8.71 -13.44
CA THR A 93 1.09 9.03 -14.86
C THR A 93 0.79 10.50 -15.08
N GLU A 94 1.73 11.36 -14.70
CA GLU A 94 2.06 12.64 -15.34
C GLU A 94 2.86 13.48 -14.34
N GLN A 95 4.18 13.52 -14.51
CA GLN A 95 4.94 14.72 -14.26
C GLN A 95 5.96 14.87 -15.40
N PRO A 96 5.99 16.05 -16.06
CA PRO A 96 6.79 16.31 -17.27
C PRO A 96 8.31 16.31 -17.02
#